data_AF-A0A7X8USK6-F1
#
_entry.id   AF-A0A7X8USK6-F1
#
_cell.length_a   1.000
_cell.length_b   1.000
_cell.length_c   1.000
_cell.angle_alpha   90.00
_cell.angle_beta   90.00
_cell.angle_gamma   90.00
#
_symmetry.space_group_name_H-M   'P 1'
#
loop_
_entity.id
_entity.type
_entity.pdbx_description
1 polymer ?
#
loop_
_entity_poly.entity_id
_entity_poly.type
_entity_poly.pdbx_seq_one_letter_code
_entity_poly.pdbx_strand_id
1 'polypeptide(L)'
;MEMLRHAERTRPLIEPGHGLENAATTAVFDHDEDLVKPPVEWPSKPHVFPELRTPVKAARYLRLDEGGYRTPNGVVRTLKHWRDQGELKATKFARRVLSRRVELDRFLVVKTEQ
;
A
#
# COMPACT_ATOMS: atom_id res chain seq x y z
N MET A 1 47.77 21.75 21.62
CA MET A 1 48.65 22.58 20.77
C MET A 1 49.44 21.66 19.87
N GLU A 2 49.51 22.04 18.61
CA GLU A 2 50.05 21.31 17.46
C GLU A 2 51.40 20.64 17.70
N MET A 3 51.63 19.51 17.01
CA MET A 3 52.74 19.40 16.06
C MET A 3 52.44 18.25 15.07
N LEU A 4 51.89 18.63 13.91
CA LEU A 4 52.02 17.86 12.68
C LEU A 4 53.41 18.08 12.08
N ARG A 5 53.85 17.10 11.26
CA ARG A 5 54.72 17.12 10.06
C ARG A 5 55.79 16.03 10.17
N HIS A 6 55.55 14.89 9.53
CA HIS A 6 55.91 14.55 8.13
C HIS A 6 57.26 13.83 8.07
N ALA A 7 57.20 12.54 7.72
CA ALA A 7 58.30 11.82 7.11
C ALA A 7 57.77 11.11 5.88
N GLU A 8 58.47 11.36 4.79
CA GLU A 8 58.13 11.07 3.41
C GLU A 8 58.21 9.58 3.09
N ARG A 9 57.34 9.09 2.19
CA ARG A 9 57.66 7.92 1.38
C ARG A 9 57.00 8.00 0.00
N THR A 10 57.84 8.43 -0.94
CA THR A 10 57.98 7.91 -2.31
C THR A 10 56.76 7.90 -3.25
N ARG A 11 56.83 8.83 -4.21
CA ARG A 11 56.08 8.88 -5.48
C ARG A 11 56.36 7.65 -6.37
N PRO A 12 55.46 7.36 -7.30
CA PRO A 12 55.82 7.37 -8.72
C PRO A 12 54.93 8.37 -9.46
N LEU A 13 55.50 9.43 -10.05
CA LEU A 13 55.89 9.55 -11.46
C LEU A 13 54.76 9.13 -12.41
N ILE A 14 53.86 10.09 -12.67
CA ILE A 14 52.92 10.05 -13.80
C ILE A 14 53.34 11.20 -14.72
N GLU A 15 53.67 10.86 -15.95
CA GLU A 15 54.13 11.79 -16.99
C GLU A 15 52.99 12.74 -17.46
N PRO A 16 53.30 13.98 -17.89
CA PRO A 16 52.32 14.89 -18.47
C PRO A 16 52.17 14.60 -19.97
N GLY A 17 51.30 13.65 -20.31
CA GLY A 17 50.86 13.38 -21.68
C GLY A 17 49.64 14.22 -22.05
N HIS A 18 49.91 15.39 -22.63
CA HIS A 18 49.13 16.10 -23.64
C HIS A 18 47.61 15.81 -23.77
N GLY A 19 46.82 16.84 -23.44
CA GLY A 19 45.64 17.32 -24.17
C GLY A 19 44.70 16.31 -24.79
N LEU A 20 43.58 16.07 -24.13
CA LEU A 20 42.31 15.85 -24.81
C LEU A 20 41.27 16.74 -24.13
N GLU A 21 40.77 17.64 -24.97
CA GLU A 21 39.56 18.44 -24.83
C GLU A 21 38.66 18.16 -23.61
N ASN A 22 38.49 19.21 -22.81
CA ASN A 22 37.30 19.38 -21.99
C ASN A 22 36.10 19.56 -22.93
N ALA A 23 35.63 18.47 -23.54
CA ALA A 23 34.27 18.41 -24.02
C ALA A 23 33.42 18.40 -22.75
N ALA A 24 32.94 19.58 -22.38
CA ALA A 24 31.86 19.77 -21.43
C ALA A 24 30.66 18.97 -21.95
N THR A 25 30.59 17.69 -21.58
CA THR A 25 29.31 16.99 -21.45
C THR A 25 28.63 17.66 -20.27
N THR A 26 27.97 18.78 -20.58
CA THR A 26 26.80 19.23 -19.87
C THR A 26 25.88 18.03 -19.88
N ALA A 27 25.84 17.31 -18.76
CA ALA A 27 24.73 16.47 -18.42
C ALA A 27 23.51 17.39 -18.43
N VAL A 28 22.84 17.43 -19.56
CA VAL A 28 21.44 17.83 -19.67
C VAL A 28 20.70 16.85 -18.78
N PHE A 29 20.58 17.23 -17.51
CA PHE A 29 19.50 16.80 -16.66
C PHE A 29 18.24 17.34 -17.32
N ASP A 30 17.74 16.55 -18.26
CA ASP A 30 16.40 16.62 -18.81
C ASP A 30 15.44 16.38 -17.63
N HIS A 31 15.26 17.42 -16.80
CA HIS A 31 14.10 17.56 -15.94
C HIS A 31 12.95 18.00 -16.84
N ASP A 32 12.65 17.21 -17.86
CA ASP A 32 11.30 17.15 -18.38
C ASP A 32 10.50 16.37 -17.32
N GLU A 33 10.24 17.08 -16.21
CA GLU A 33 9.01 16.90 -15.46
C GLU A 33 7.88 17.27 -16.44
N ASP A 34 7.63 16.36 -17.37
CA ASP A 34 6.40 16.25 -18.12
C ASP A 34 5.36 15.88 -17.06
N LEU A 35 4.97 16.90 -16.29
CA LEU A 35 3.86 16.90 -15.36
C LEU A 35 2.64 16.68 -16.22
N VAL A 36 2.38 15.39 -16.52
CA VAL A 36 1.25 14.92 -17.28
C VAL A 36 0.04 15.65 -16.73
N LYS A 37 -0.46 16.60 -17.53
CA LYS A 37 -1.61 17.42 -17.14
C LYS A 37 -2.70 16.43 -16.69
N PRO A 38 -3.20 16.54 -15.45
CA PRO A 38 -4.16 15.57 -14.95
C PRO A 38 -5.33 15.52 -15.92
N PRO A 39 -5.83 14.32 -16.27
CA PRO A 39 -6.90 14.21 -17.24
C PRO A 39 -8.09 15.04 -16.78
N VAL A 40 -8.70 15.76 -17.73
CA VAL A 40 -9.85 16.66 -17.48
C VAL A 40 -11.03 15.88 -16.88
N GLU A 41 -11.10 14.58 -17.15
CA GLU A 41 -12.09 13.67 -16.62
C GLU A 41 -11.42 12.49 -15.92
N TRP A 42 -12.03 12.03 -14.83
CA TRP A 42 -11.58 10.83 -14.14
C TRP A 42 -11.70 9.61 -15.07
N PRO A 43 -10.71 8.70 -15.08
CA PRO A 43 -10.84 7.45 -15.81
C PRO A 43 -12.09 6.70 -15.35
N SER A 44 -12.63 5.88 -16.26
CA SER A 44 -13.81 5.06 -15.96
C SER A 44 -13.61 4.32 -14.63
N LYS A 45 -14.66 4.36 -13.79
CA LYS A 45 -14.58 3.83 -12.43
C LYS A 45 -14.10 2.37 -12.48
N PRO A 46 -12.99 2.03 -11.80
CA PRO A 46 -12.55 0.64 -11.74
C PRO A 46 -13.65 -0.23 -11.13
N HIS A 47 -13.68 -1.51 -11.53
CA HIS A 47 -14.62 -2.48 -10.99
C HIS A 47 -14.54 -2.43 -9.45
N VAL A 48 -15.69 -2.22 -8.80
CA VAL A 48 -15.78 -2.09 -7.34
C VAL A 48 -15.09 -3.30 -6.71
N PHE A 49 -13.99 -3.05 -6.00
CA PHE A 49 -13.07 -4.04 -5.43
C PHE A 49 -13.76 -5.39 -5.10
N PRO A 50 -13.57 -6.45 -5.91
CA PRO A 50 -14.32 -7.70 -5.76
C PRO A 50 -14.07 -8.38 -4.41
N GLU A 51 -12.91 -8.10 -3.82
CA GLU A 51 -12.50 -8.60 -2.52
C GLU A 51 -13.21 -7.92 -1.34
N LEU A 52 -13.78 -6.72 -1.52
CA LEU A 52 -14.47 -5.98 -0.48
C LEU A 52 -15.98 -6.25 -0.52
N ARG A 53 -16.51 -6.73 0.60
CA ARG A 53 -17.92 -7.07 0.78
C ARG A 53 -18.60 -6.05 1.69
N THR A 54 -19.79 -5.63 1.29
CA THR A 54 -20.68 -4.86 2.16
C THR A 54 -21.15 -5.72 3.34
N PRO A 55 -21.62 -5.12 4.45
CA PRO A 55 -22.07 -5.88 5.61
C PRO A 55 -23.13 -6.94 5.26
N VAL A 56 -24.07 -6.62 4.37
CA VAL A 56 -25.09 -7.57 3.92
C VAL A 56 -24.51 -8.73 3.08
N LYS A 57 -23.51 -8.46 2.24
CA LYS A 57 -22.82 -9.52 1.49
C LYS A 57 -21.93 -10.37 2.39
N ALA A 58 -21.25 -9.76 3.37
CA ALA A 58 -20.46 -10.46 4.36
C ALA A 58 -21.32 -11.36 5.26
N ALA A 59 -22.49 -10.87 5.67
CA ALA A 59 -23.50 -11.61 6.39
C ALA A 59 -23.92 -12.91 5.68
N ARG A 60 -24.26 -12.79 4.38
CA ARG A 60 -24.60 -13.95 3.54
C ARG A 60 -23.41 -14.89 3.34
N TYR A 61 -22.21 -14.34 3.21
CA TYR A 61 -21.00 -15.15 3.10
C TYR A 61 -20.80 -16.06 4.32
N LEU A 62 -21.10 -15.54 5.51
CA LEU A 62 -21.06 -16.26 6.77
C LEU A 62 -22.35 -17.05 7.07
N ARG A 63 -23.27 -17.16 6.10
CA ARG A 63 -24.56 -17.86 6.21
C ARG A 63 -25.42 -17.44 7.41
N LEU A 64 -25.30 -16.18 7.82
CA LEU A 64 -26.10 -15.65 8.92
C LEU A 64 -27.58 -15.48 8.58
N ASP A 65 -27.95 -15.65 7.31
CA ASP A 65 -29.30 -15.59 6.79
C ASP A 65 -30.05 -16.93 6.76
N GLU A 66 -29.37 -18.08 6.89
CA GLU A 66 -30.00 -19.41 6.78
C GLU A 66 -31.03 -19.71 7.88
N GLY A 67 -30.96 -19.01 9.02
CA GLY A 67 -31.81 -19.29 10.17
C GLY A 67 -33.23 -18.70 10.13
N GLY A 68 -33.61 -17.93 9.10
CA GLY A 68 -34.96 -17.35 8.96
C GLY A 68 -35.39 -16.29 10.00
N TYR A 69 -34.83 -16.32 11.21
CA TYR A 69 -35.16 -15.42 12.33
C TYR A 69 -34.35 -14.12 12.32
N ARG A 70 -33.34 -13.99 11.46
CA ARG A 70 -32.47 -12.80 11.44
C ARG A 70 -32.86 -11.83 10.33
N THR A 71 -33.36 -10.66 10.73
CA THR A 71 -33.55 -9.53 9.82
C THR A 71 -32.20 -8.96 9.37
N PRO A 72 -32.10 -8.31 8.19
CA PRO A 72 -30.85 -7.69 7.71
C PRO A 72 -30.19 -6.77 8.75
N ASN A 73 -31.00 -5.99 9.47
CA ASN A 73 -30.50 -5.12 10.55
C ASN A 73 -29.92 -5.92 11.72
N GLY A 74 -30.57 -7.02 12.11
CA GLY A 74 -30.07 -7.92 13.15
C GLY A 74 -28.72 -8.52 12.77
N VAL A 75 -28.58 -8.97 11.52
CA VAL A 75 -27.32 -9.55 11.05
C VAL A 75 -26.19 -8.50 10.99
N VAL A 76 -26.49 -7.29 10.52
CA VAL A 76 -25.51 -6.19 10.51
C VAL A 76 -25.07 -5.82 11.94
N ARG A 77 -25.98 -5.85 12.93
CA ARG A 77 -25.64 -5.65 14.34
C ARG A 77 -24.71 -6.75 14.86
N THR A 78 -24.93 -8.01 14.48
CA THR A 78 -24.02 -9.12 14.83
C THR A 78 -22.62 -8.90 14.25
N LEU A 79 -22.52 -8.52 12.97
CA LEU A 79 -21.21 -8.20 12.36
C LEU A 79 -20.52 -7.02 13.06
N LYS A 80 -21.29 -5.99 13.43
CA LYS A 80 -20.79 -4.85 14.21
C LYS A 80 -20.24 -5.33 15.55
N HIS A 81 -20.98 -6.19 16.26
CA HIS A 81 -20.56 -6.74 17.54
C HIS A 81 -19.23 -7.49 17.43
N TRP A 82 -19.08 -8.41 16.47
CA TRP A 82 -17.81 -9.13 16.28
C TRP A 82 -16.63 -8.23 15.92
N ARG A 83 -16.89 -7.17 15.15
CA ARG A 83 -15.87 -6.16 14.87
C ARG A 83 -15.49 -5.38 16.12
N ASP A 84 -16.48 -4.97 16.92
CA ASP A 84 -16.26 -4.22 18.15
C ASP A 84 -15.56 -5.09 19.22
N GLN A 85 -15.70 -6.42 19.17
CA GLN A 85 -14.91 -7.38 19.95
C GLN A 85 -13.52 -7.68 19.37
N GLY A 86 -13.19 -7.15 18.19
CA GLY A 86 -11.90 -7.39 17.51
C GLY A 86 -11.78 -8.75 16.80
N GLU A 87 -12.83 -9.58 16.81
CA GLU A 87 -12.85 -10.89 16.13
C GLU A 87 -12.90 -10.75 14.61
N LEU A 88 -13.60 -9.72 14.10
CA LEU A 88 -13.76 -9.48 12.67
C LEU A 88 -13.09 -8.17 12.25
N LYS A 89 -12.05 -8.28 11.43
CA LYS A 89 -11.40 -7.10 10.83
C LYS A 89 -12.20 -6.54 9.66
N ALA A 90 -12.44 -5.24 9.67
CA ALA A 90 -13.12 -4.51 8.61
C ALA A 90 -12.40 -3.19 8.34
N THR A 91 -12.47 -2.72 7.09
CA THR A 91 -11.87 -1.44 6.68
C THR A 91 -12.95 -0.39 6.41
N LYS A 92 -12.66 0.87 6.72
CA LYS A 92 -13.55 1.99 6.43
C LYS A 92 -13.19 2.57 5.07
N PHE A 93 -14.09 2.45 4.10
CA PHE A 93 -13.89 2.95 2.74
C PHE A 93 -15.14 3.69 2.26
N ALA A 94 -14.98 4.88 1.70
CA ALA A 94 -16.09 5.70 1.18
C ALA A 94 -17.28 5.83 2.15
N ARG A 95 -16.99 6.12 3.44
CA ARG A 95 -17.96 6.19 4.56
C ARG A 95 -18.72 4.89 4.87
N ARG A 96 -18.33 3.77 4.26
CA ARG A 96 -18.89 2.43 4.51
C ARG A 96 -17.86 1.56 5.21
N VAL A 97 -18.36 0.62 6.01
CA VAL A 97 -17.52 -0.42 6.61
C VAL A 97 -17.61 -1.64 5.72
N LEU A 98 -16.47 -2.07 5.18
CA LEU A 98 -16.36 -3.19 4.25
C LEU A 98 -15.44 -4.26 4.83
N SER A 99 -15.77 -5.52 4.60
CA SER A 99 -14.95 -6.66 5.01
C SER A 99 -14.27 -7.26 3.80
N ARG A 100 -12.97 -7.57 3.91
CA ARG A 100 -12.25 -8.32 2.89
C ARG A 100 -12.66 -9.79 2.96
N ARG A 101 -12.75 -10.47 1.81
CA ARG A 101 -13.02 -11.91 1.76
C ARG A 101 -12.05 -12.72 2.62
N VAL A 102 -10.75 -12.47 2.48
CA VAL A 102 -9.69 -13.13 3.27
C VAL A 102 -9.90 -12.99 4.78
N GLU A 103 -10.42 -11.85 5.25
CA GLU A 103 -10.71 -11.66 6.68
C GLU A 103 -11.94 -12.45 7.14
N LEU A 104 -12.94 -12.61 6.28
CA LEU A 104 -14.08 -13.48 6.56
C LEU A 104 -13.66 -14.96 6.62
N ASP A 105 -12.77 -15.38 5.74
CA ASP A 105 -12.22 -16.75 5.75
C ASP A 105 -11.42 -17.02 7.02
N ARG A 106 -10.54 -16.08 7.41
CA ARG A 106 -9.81 -16.14 8.70
C ARG A 106 -10.76 -16.22 9.88
N PHE A 107 -11.81 -15.40 9.88
CA PHE A 107 -12.82 -15.42 10.93
C PHE A 107 -13.50 -16.80 11.04
N LEU A 108 -13.84 -17.43 9.90
CA LEU A 108 -14.42 -18.78 9.91
C LEU A 108 -13.47 -19.81 10.52
N VAL A 109 -12.19 -19.79 10.13
CA VAL A 109 -11.17 -20.68 10.69
C VAL A 109 -11.09 -20.53 12.22
N VAL A 110 -10.95 -19.29 12.71
CA VAL A 110 -10.89 -18.99 14.16
C VAL A 110 -12.15 -19.47 14.90
N LYS A 111 -13.34 -19.36 14.29
CA LYS A 111 -14.59 -19.82 14.90
C LYS A 111 -14.75 -21.34 14.90
N THR A 112 -14.05 -22.05 14.02
CA THR A 112 -14.10 -23.53 13.94
C THR A 112 -12.99 -24.23 14.72
N GLU A 113 -11.95 -23.50 15.14
CA GLU A 113 -10.82 -24.04 15.92
C GLU A 113 -11.01 -23.91 17.44
N GLN A 114 -12.07 -23.23 17.90
CA GLN A 114 -12.48 -23.13 19.32
C GLN A 114 -13.57 -24.15 19.66
#